data_AF-A0A1Y4V7Z1-F1
#
_entry.id   AF-A0A1Y4V7Z1-F1
#
_cell.length_a   1.000
_cell.length_b   1.000
_cell.length_c   1.000
_cell.angle_alpha   90.00
_cell.angle_beta   90.00
_cell.angle_gamma   90.00
#
_symmetry.space_group_name_H-M   'P 1'
#
loop_
_entity.id
_entity.type
_entity.pdbx_description
1 polymer ?
#
loop_
_entity_poly.entity_id
_entity_poly.type
_entity_poly.pdbx_seq_one_letter_code
_entity_poly.pdbx_strand_id
1 'polypeptide(L)'
;MKTILTLLLLIVVTTSCQLKKSDNTDTAVAESTEIDNAEDCTADTVKATAIFWIDKAETKHCKEYGFRTIKAHVLIREDGKVDLMSFVKKQSPAVETYIRHHLSKFKVSEKMFEGGYVQPGEQFVQLRCLWGMLKGK
;
A
#
# COMPACT_ATOMS: atom_id res chain seq x y z
N MET A 1 37.16 12.12 -34.38
CA MET A 1 35.72 11.77 -34.58
C MET A 1 35.33 10.70 -33.56
N LYS A 2 35.00 11.09 -32.32
CA LYS A 2 34.55 10.15 -31.26
C LYS A 2 33.90 10.86 -30.07
N THR A 3 34.17 12.16 -29.90
CA THR A 3 33.56 13.02 -28.89
C THR A 3 32.23 13.65 -29.34
N ILE A 4 31.91 13.62 -30.64
CA ILE A 4 30.66 14.18 -31.18
C ILE A 4 29.49 13.20 -31.01
N LEU A 5 29.76 11.88 -31.03
CA LEU A 5 28.72 10.86 -30.90
C LEU A 5 28.20 10.76 -29.45
N THR A 6 29.06 11.00 -28.46
CA THR A 6 28.67 11.03 -27.04
C THR A 6 27.82 12.24 -26.68
N LEU A 7 27.97 13.36 -27.39
CA LEU A 7 27.19 14.57 -27.16
C LEU A 7 25.74 14.43 -27.65
N LEU A 8 25.51 13.66 -28.72
CA LEU A 8 24.18 13.44 -29.31
C LEU A 8 23.28 12.52 -28.46
N LEU A 9 23.85 11.60 -27.67
CA LEU A 9 23.06 10.71 -26.81
C LEU A 9 22.45 11.42 -25.58
N LEU A 10 23.02 12.55 -25.14
CA LEU A 10 22.57 13.26 -23.93
C LEU A 10 21.35 14.15 -24.15
N ILE A 11 21.01 14.48 -25.40
CA ILE A 11 19.91 15.41 -25.72
C ILE A 11 18.54 14.69 -25.77
N VAL A 12 18.52 13.36 -25.94
CA VAL A 12 17.27 12.59 -26.11
C VAL A 12 16.52 12.33 -24.79
N VAL A 13 17.15 12.55 -23.63
CA VAL A 13 16.58 12.16 -22.32
C VAL A 13 15.77 13.28 -21.64
N THR A 14 15.74 14.51 -22.16
CA THR A 14 15.11 15.66 -21.47
C THR A 14 13.73 16.08 -21.96
N THR A 15 13.06 15.35 -22.87
CA THR A 15 11.78 15.80 -23.47
C THR A 15 10.54 14.96 -23.15
N SER A 16 10.59 14.01 -22.21
CA SER A 16 9.42 13.20 -21.84
C SER A 16 8.94 13.41 -20.40
N CYS A 17 8.90 14.66 -19.95
CA CYS A 17 8.06 15.08 -18.83
C CYS A 17 6.98 16.02 -19.37
N GLN A 18 5.92 15.46 -19.95
CA GLN A 18 4.65 16.17 -20.10
C GLN A 18 3.64 15.53 -19.16
N LEU A 19 3.53 16.14 -17.98
CA LEU A 19 2.44 15.98 -17.03
C LEU A 19 1.14 16.39 -17.75
N LYS A 20 0.37 15.40 -18.21
CA LYS A 20 -0.98 15.62 -18.71
C LYS A 20 -1.89 15.92 -17.51
N LYS A 21 -2.11 17.21 -17.28
CA LYS A 21 -3.24 17.73 -16.53
C LYS A 21 -4.48 17.66 -17.45
N SER A 22 -5.49 16.90 -17.06
CA SER A 22 -6.83 17.00 -17.63
C SER A 22 -7.77 17.44 -16.51
N ASP A 23 -8.06 18.73 -16.47
CA ASP A 23 -9.31 19.23 -15.91
C ASP A 23 -10.42 19.03 -16.95
N ASN A 24 -11.66 18.83 -16.47
CA ASN A 24 -12.98 19.19 -17.03
C ASN A 24 -14.05 18.38 -16.24
N THR A 25 -14.69 18.89 -15.17
CA THR A 25 -16.01 19.59 -15.13
C THR A 25 -17.04 19.05 -16.15
N ASP A 26 -18.30 18.68 -15.88
CA ASP A 26 -19.29 18.79 -14.78
C ASP A 26 -20.26 17.57 -14.94
N THR A 27 -21.00 17.04 -13.96
CA THR A 27 -22.36 17.51 -13.57
C THR A 27 -22.89 16.60 -12.44
N ALA A 28 -23.59 17.22 -11.48
CA ALA A 28 -24.04 16.72 -10.19
C ALA A 28 -25.07 15.57 -10.17
N VAL A 29 -25.06 14.77 -9.09
CA VAL A 29 -26.20 14.60 -8.15
C VAL A 29 -25.62 14.29 -6.75
N ALA A 30 -26.11 15.03 -5.76
CA ALA A 30 -25.70 15.00 -4.37
C ALA A 30 -26.22 13.74 -3.63
N GLU A 31 -25.34 13.10 -2.86
CA GLU A 31 -25.74 12.56 -1.56
C GLU A 31 -24.58 12.74 -0.59
N SER A 32 -24.86 13.53 0.44
CA SER A 32 -23.98 13.97 1.50
C SER A 32 -23.42 12.81 2.30
N THR A 33 -22.10 12.65 2.31
CA THR A 33 -21.39 12.15 3.47
C THR A 33 -20.21 13.08 3.68
N GLU A 34 -20.31 13.89 4.72
CA GLU A 34 -19.25 14.77 5.19
C GLU A 34 -18.05 13.89 5.57
N ILE A 35 -17.15 13.69 4.59
CA ILE A 35 -15.82 13.19 4.86
C ILE A 35 -15.01 14.45 5.09
N ASP A 36 -14.79 14.77 6.36
CA ASP A 36 -13.90 15.83 6.82
C ASP A 36 -12.47 15.49 6.35
N ASN A 37 -12.19 15.78 5.08
CA ASN A 37 -10.90 15.63 4.42
C ASN A 37 -10.11 16.92 4.65
N ALA A 38 -9.76 17.17 5.91
CA ALA A 38 -8.88 18.26 6.30
C ALA A 38 -7.77 17.80 7.26
N GLU A 39 -7.14 16.67 6.95
CA GLU A 39 -5.82 16.22 7.46
C GLU A 39 -5.45 14.98 6.63
N ASP A 40 -4.28 14.77 6.02
CA ASP A 40 -2.94 15.29 6.22
C ASP A 40 -2.18 14.90 4.93
N CYS A 41 -1.61 15.89 4.22
CA CYS A 41 -0.89 15.66 2.96
C CYS A 41 0.43 14.88 3.16
N THR A 42 0.86 14.61 4.40
CA THR A 42 2.13 13.91 4.66
C THR A 42 1.99 12.38 4.70
N ALA A 43 0.80 11.84 5.01
CA ALA A 43 0.53 10.40 5.11
C ALA A 43 0.79 9.59 3.81
N ASP A 44 0.68 10.21 2.64
CA ASP A 44 0.97 9.52 1.36
C ASP A 44 2.48 9.43 1.04
N THR A 45 3.33 10.18 1.75
CA THR A 45 4.78 10.25 1.50
C THR A 45 5.55 9.06 2.08
N VAL A 46 5.05 8.42 3.14
CA VAL A 46 5.75 7.31 3.80
C VAL A 46 5.89 6.12 2.85
N LYS A 47 7.11 5.75 2.48
CA LYS A 47 7.34 4.61 1.56
C LYS A 47 7.16 3.29 2.31
N ALA A 48 6.37 2.38 1.75
CA ALA A 48 6.26 1.01 2.27
C ALA A 48 7.48 0.18 1.84
N THR A 49 8.02 -0.62 2.75
CA THR A 49 9.16 -1.53 2.49
C THR A 49 8.71 -2.87 1.93
N ALA A 50 7.51 -3.33 2.30
CA ALA A 50 6.94 -4.61 1.87
C ALA A 50 5.42 -4.54 1.70
N ILE A 51 4.86 -5.52 0.98
CA ILE A 51 3.42 -5.71 0.82
C ILE A 51 3.01 -7.04 1.45
N PHE A 52 2.12 -7.00 2.45
CA PHE A 52 1.60 -8.18 3.13
C PHE A 52 0.16 -8.45 2.76
N TRP A 53 -0.09 -9.64 2.22
CA TRP A 53 -1.41 -10.17 1.95
C TRP A 53 -1.88 -10.97 3.16
N ILE A 54 -2.56 -10.31 4.08
CA ILE A 54 -2.77 -10.82 5.44
C ILE A 54 -3.86 -11.90 5.55
N ASP A 55 -4.77 -11.95 4.58
CA ASP A 55 -5.95 -12.83 4.57
C ASP A 55 -6.00 -13.79 3.36
N LYS A 56 -5.02 -13.70 2.45
CA LYS A 56 -5.02 -14.43 1.16
C LYS A 56 -5.17 -15.95 1.32
N ALA A 57 -4.65 -16.52 2.40
CA ALA A 57 -4.75 -17.96 2.65
C ALA A 57 -6.18 -18.42 2.99
N GLU A 58 -7.00 -17.53 3.56
CA GLU A 58 -8.36 -17.82 4.04
C GLU A 58 -9.42 -17.60 2.94
N THR A 59 -9.08 -16.86 1.90
CA THR A 59 -10.02 -16.36 0.88
C THR A 59 -9.90 -17.06 -0.48
N LYS A 60 -9.59 -18.36 -0.50
CA LYS A 60 -9.29 -19.16 -1.70
C LYS A 60 -10.34 -19.12 -2.83
N HIS A 61 -11.52 -18.54 -2.61
CA HIS A 61 -12.64 -18.49 -3.56
C HIS A 61 -13.09 -17.08 -3.98
N CYS A 62 -12.39 -16.03 -3.58
CA CYS A 62 -12.70 -14.68 -4.06
C CYS A 62 -12.17 -14.46 -5.49
N LYS A 63 -13.07 -14.48 -6.49
CA LYS A 63 -12.74 -14.29 -7.90
C LYS A 63 -12.66 -12.82 -8.33
N GLU A 64 -13.23 -11.90 -7.55
CA GLU A 64 -13.14 -10.45 -7.79
C GLU A 64 -12.05 -9.84 -6.89
N TYR A 65 -11.00 -9.26 -7.48
CA TYR A 65 -9.87 -8.72 -6.71
C TYR A 65 -10.16 -7.30 -6.18
N GLY A 66 -11.26 -7.13 -5.47
CA GLY A 66 -11.51 -5.93 -4.68
C GLY A 66 -10.69 -5.94 -3.40
N PHE A 67 -9.42 -5.53 -3.45
CA PHE A 67 -8.58 -5.40 -2.26
C PHE A 67 -8.56 -3.95 -1.74
N ARG A 68 -8.60 -3.79 -0.43
CA ARG A 68 -8.27 -2.55 0.26
C ARG A 68 -6.80 -2.55 0.62
N THR A 69 -6.22 -1.36 0.63
CA THR A 69 -4.79 -1.14 0.85
C THR A 69 -4.60 -0.18 1.99
N ILE A 70 -3.85 -0.59 2.99
CA ILE A 70 -3.67 0.17 4.22
C ILE A 70 -2.18 0.19 4.54
N LYS A 71 -1.62 1.39 4.71
CA LYS A 71 -0.23 1.56 5.11
C LYS A 71 -0.16 1.57 6.65
N ALA A 72 0.74 0.78 7.21
CA ALA A 72 0.86 0.58 8.65
C ALA A 72 2.32 0.56 9.08
N HIS A 73 2.57 1.06 10.29
CA HIS A 73 3.82 0.86 11.00
C HIS A 73 3.74 -0.47 11.76
N VAL A 74 4.71 -1.35 11.54
CA VAL A 74 4.74 -2.70 12.13
C VAL A 74 6.12 -3.01 12.68
N LEU A 75 6.18 -3.89 13.67
CA LEU A 75 7.40 -4.56 14.10
C LEU A 75 7.41 -5.96 13.51
N ILE A 76 8.42 -6.26 12.68
CA ILE A 76 8.66 -7.61 12.16
C ILE A 76 9.66 -8.29 13.07
N ARG A 77 9.25 -9.38 13.71
CA ARG A 77 10.10 -10.13 14.64
C ARG A 77 10.94 -11.15 13.88
N GLU A 78 12.05 -11.57 14.50
CA GLU A 78 12.93 -12.61 13.95
C GLU A 78 12.22 -13.94 13.74
N ASP A 79 11.21 -14.25 14.57
CA ASP A 79 10.39 -15.45 14.42
C ASP A 79 9.33 -15.33 13.31
N GLY A 80 9.29 -14.21 12.57
CA GLY A 80 8.36 -13.95 11.47
C GLY A 80 7.01 -13.37 11.89
N LYS A 81 6.72 -13.21 13.19
CA LYS A 81 5.50 -12.53 13.64
C LYS A 81 5.54 -11.05 13.29
N VAL A 82 4.37 -10.49 13.01
CA VAL A 82 4.22 -9.08 12.65
C VAL A 82 3.27 -8.40 13.62
N ASP A 83 3.82 -7.53 14.47
CA ASP A 83 3.06 -6.77 15.45
C ASP A 83 2.67 -5.41 14.87
N LEU A 84 1.37 -5.11 14.87
CA LEU A 84 0.85 -3.81 14.42
C LEU A 84 1.11 -2.73 15.47
N MET A 85 1.91 -1.72 15.13
CA MET A 85 2.19 -0.57 15.99
C MET A 85 1.16 0.54 15.79
N SER A 86 1.00 1.02 14.56
CA SER A 86 0.03 2.07 14.23
C SER A 86 -0.36 2.04 12.75
N PHE A 87 -1.47 2.70 12.41
CA PHE A 87 -1.84 2.97 11.03
C PHE A 87 -1.31 4.34 10.59
N VAL A 88 -0.86 4.46 9.34
CA VAL A 88 -0.45 5.76 8.79
C VAL A 88 -1.66 6.68 8.59
N LYS A 89 -2.80 6.11 8.19
CA LYS A 89 -4.08 6.82 8.12
C LYS A 89 -5.06 6.13 9.07
N LYS A 90 -5.81 6.91 9.85
CA LYS A 90 -6.83 6.39 10.79
C LYS A 90 -7.78 5.44 10.07
N GLN A 91 -8.12 4.33 10.71
CA GLN A 91 -9.06 3.33 10.19
C GLN A 91 -10.31 3.30 11.04
N SER A 92 -11.41 2.74 10.49
CA SER A 92 -12.61 2.50 11.30
C SER A 92 -12.39 1.32 12.24
N PRO A 93 -13.03 1.29 13.42
CA PRO A 93 -12.84 0.20 14.41
C PRO A 93 -13.06 -1.22 13.86
N ALA A 94 -14.00 -1.37 12.92
CA ALA A 94 -14.27 -2.65 12.26
C ALA A 94 -13.07 -3.13 11.40
N VAL A 95 -12.43 -2.19 10.69
CA VAL A 95 -11.25 -2.47 9.87
C VAL A 95 -10.04 -2.77 10.74
N GLU A 96 -9.87 -2.05 11.84
CA GLU A 96 -8.78 -2.32 12.79
C GLU A 96 -8.89 -3.72 13.38
N THR A 97 -10.09 -4.09 13.85
CA THR A 97 -10.39 -5.43 14.37
C THR A 97 -10.07 -6.50 13.34
N TYR A 98 -10.48 -6.29 12.09
CA TYR A 98 -10.20 -7.22 11.00
C TYR A 98 -8.70 -7.40 10.76
N ILE A 99 -7.94 -6.31 10.69
CA ILE A 99 -6.50 -6.35 10.43
C ILE A 99 -5.77 -7.05 11.56
N ARG A 100 -6.09 -6.70 12.82
CA ARG A 100 -5.47 -7.34 14.00
C ARG A 100 -5.71 -8.85 14.02
N HIS A 101 -6.93 -9.28 13.69
CA HIS A 101 -7.26 -10.69 13.60
C HIS A 101 -6.36 -11.43 12.61
N HIS A 102 -6.20 -10.90 11.39
CA HIS A 102 -5.41 -11.56 10.34
C HIS A 102 -3.90 -11.45 10.58
N LEU A 103 -3.41 -10.31 11.06
CA LEU A 103 -2.00 -10.17 11.45
C LEU A 103 -1.59 -11.13 12.56
N SER A 104 -2.49 -11.46 13.51
CA SER A 104 -2.18 -12.41 14.58
C SER A 104 -1.84 -13.83 14.07
N LYS A 105 -2.34 -14.19 12.88
CA LYS A 105 -2.08 -15.47 12.20
C LYS A 105 -1.01 -15.35 11.11
N PHE A 106 -0.76 -14.13 10.65
CA PHE A 106 0.20 -13.86 9.59
C PHE A 106 1.62 -14.11 10.07
N LYS A 107 2.42 -14.76 9.24
CA LYS A 107 3.82 -15.03 9.51
C LYS A 107 4.65 -14.79 8.25
N VAL A 108 5.67 -13.94 8.37
CA VAL A 108 6.71 -13.81 7.34
C VAL A 108 7.49 -15.13 7.31
N SER A 109 7.63 -15.73 6.13
CA SER A 109 8.36 -16.98 6.00
C SER A 109 9.86 -16.75 6.07
N GLU A 110 10.59 -17.75 6.56
CA GLU A 110 12.06 -17.74 6.64
C GLU A 110 12.71 -17.43 5.29
N LYS A 111 12.17 -17.98 4.20
CA LYS A 111 12.62 -17.70 2.82
C LYS A 111 12.57 -16.22 2.44
N MET A 112 11.65 -15.44 3.01
CA MET A 112 11.57 -14.00 2.75
C MET A 112 12.69 -13.25 3.48
N PHE A 113 13.13 -13.74 4.64
CA PHE A 113 14.29 -13.21 5.36
C PHE A 113 15.60 -13.61 4.68
N GLU A 114 15.79 -14.90 4.36
CA GLU A 114 16.98 -15.41 3.68
C GLU A 114 17.20 -14.75 2.32
N GLY A 115 16.11 -14.50 1.59
CA GLY A 115 16.15 -13.80 0.30
C GLY A 115 16.33 -12.28 0.41
N GLY A 116 16.37 -11.72 1.63
CA GLY A 116 16.51 -10.27 1.86
C GLY A 116 15.29 -9.44 1.42
N TYR A 117 14.16 -10.09 1.11
CA TYR A 117 12.92 -9.41 0.69
C TYR A 117 12.26 -8.65 1.84
N VAL A 118 12.43 -9.15 3.06
CA VAL A 118 11.94 -8.56 4.30
C VAL A 118 13.04 -8.68 5.33
N GLN A 119 13.17 -7.69 6.21
CA GLN A 119 14.09 -7.72 7.35
C GLN A 119 13.31 -7.64 8.66
N PRO A 120 13.82 -8.17 9.78
CA PRO A 120 13.27 -7.87 11.09
C PRO A 120 13.42 -6.38 11.46
N GLY A 121 12.63 -5.92 12.42
CA GLY A 121 12.62 -4.54 12.91
C GLY A 121 11.37 -3.74 12.54
N GLU A 122 11.35 -2.48 12.98
CA GLU A 122 10.26 -1.52 12.75
C GLU A 122 10.27 -1.01 11.31
N GLN A 123 9.14 -1.14 10.63
CA GLN A 123 8.99 -0.78 9.22
C GLN A 123 7.58 -0.30 8.89
N PHE A 124 7.49 0.55 7.87
CA PHE A 124 6.21 0.85 7.24
C PHE A 124 5.94 -0.16 6.13
N VAL A 125 4.80 -0.83 6.20
CA VAL A 125 4.39 -1.84 5.24
C VAL A 125 3.01 -1.51 4.67
N GLN A 126 2.72 -2.12 3.53
CA GLN A 126 1.42 -2.03 2.90
C GLN A 126 0.65 -3.34 3.13
N LEU A 127 -0.43 -3.27 3.88
CA LEU A 127 -1.36 -4.38 4.11
C LEU A 127 -2.38 -4.40 2.96
N ARG A 128 -2.44 -5.51 2.24
CA ARG A 128 -3.50 -5.81 1.27
C ARG A 128 -4.50 -6.73 1.95
N CYS A 129 -5.75 -6.30 1.99
CA CYS A 129 -6.85 -7.04 2.59
C CYS A 129 -8.05 -7.12 1.66
N LEU A 130 -8.81 -8.21 1.74
CA LEU A 130 -10.00 -8.48 0.96
C LEU A 130 -11.30 -8.08 1.69
N TRP A 131 -11.18 -7.32 2.78
CA TRP A 131 -12.30 -6.79 3.59
C TRP A 131 -13.44 -6.18 2.77
N GLY A 132 -13.14 -5.52 1.63
CA GLY A 132 -14.13 -4.92 0.74
C GLY A 132 -15.14 -5.92 0.18
N MET A 133 -14.77 -7.20 0.05
CA MET A 133 -15.68 -8.27 -0.40
C MET A 133 -16.53 -8.88 0.71
N LEU A 134 -16.18 -8.67 1.99
CA LEU A 134 -16.92 -9.27 3.11
C LEU A 134 -18.20 -8.51 3.45
N LYS A 135 -18.33 -7.25 2.99
CA LYS A 135 -19.52 -6.42 3.23
C LYS A 135 -20.66 -6.60 2.21
N GLY A 136 -20.51 -7.52 1.25
CA GLY A 136 -21.53 -7.82 0.23
C GLY A 136 -22.27 -9.13 0.49
N LYS A 137 -22.97 -9.25 1.63
CA LYS A 137 -24.02 -10.25 1.85
C LYS A 137 -25.15 -9.66 2.66
#